data_AF-A0A6G9Y2M5-F1
#
_entry.id   AF-A0A6G9Y2M5-F1
#
_cell.length_a   1.000
_cell.length_b   1.000
_cell.length_c   1.000
_cell.angle_alpha   90.00
_cell.angle_beta   90.00
_cell.angle_gamma   90.00
#
_symmetry.space_group_name_H-M   'P 1'
#
loop_
_entity.id
_entity.type
_entity.pdbx_description
1 polymer ?
#
loop_
_entity_poly.entity_id
_entity_poly.type
_entity_poly.pdbx_seq_one_letter_code
_entity_poly.pdbx_strand_id
1 'polypeptide(L)'
;MEAAGERDPRERFRTAYLAALRGAGAVIALTGADRAPRARSRNAWVLMQGAAPEFTMWADYFSSRSELRAALEAGLDRDVDEREADEFSSRVGAFLHDVEDLLSASARLRPAPGWTGGLTG
;
A
#
# COMPACT_ATOMS: atom_id res chain seq x y z
N MET A 1 9.64 32.91 0.73
CA MET A 1 9.90 31.54 0.25
C MET A 1 10.18 30.72 1.50
N GLU A 2 9.14 30.11 2.07
CA GLU A 2 9.22 29.46 3.38
C GLU A 2 9.07 27.94 3.21
N ALA A 3 10.14 27.23 3.57
CA ALA A 3 10.29 25.80 3.83
C ALA A 3 9.22 24.83 3.28
N ALA A 4 9.35 24.45 2.01
CA ALA A 4 8.68 23.27 1.46
C ALA A 4 9.56 21.99 1.53
N GLY A 5 10.74 22.06 2.17
CA GLY A 5 11.77 21.01 2.15
C GLY A 5 11.77 20.06 3.35
N GLU A 6 11.46 20.54 4.56
CA GLU A 6 11.54 19.73 5.79
C GLU A 6 10.14 19.40 6.32
N ARG A 7 9.43 18.49 5.66
CA ARG A 7 8.34 17.79 6.36
C ARG A 7 8.96 17.00 7.50
N ASP A 8 8.41 17.15 8.70
CA ASP A 8 8.82 16.40 9.89
C ASP A 8 8.96 14.90 9.55
N PRO A 9 10.06 14.23 9.93
CA PRO A 9 10.31 12.83 9.56
C PRO A 9 9.18 11.88 10.02
N ARG A 10 8.49 12.20 11.11
CA ARG A 10 7.34 11.43 11.61
C ARG A 10 6.13 11.62 10.70
N GLU A 11 5.88 12.84 10.22
CA GLU A 11 4.82 13.12 9.24
C GLU A 11 5.08 12.46 7.87
N ARG A 12 6.34 12.46 7.42
CA ARG A 12 6.77 11.73 6.21
C ARG A 12 6.48 10.24 6.34
N PHE A 13 6.95 9.63 7.44
CA PHE A 13 6.70 8.24 7.74
C PHE A 13 5.20 7.90 7.78
N ARG A 14 4.39 8.72 8.47
CA ARG A 14 2.93 8.53 8.56
C ARG A 14 2.27 8.58 7.19
N THR A 15 2.64 9.56 6.37
CA THR A 15 2.10 9.73 5.01
C THR A 15 2.47 8.55 4.11
N ALA A 16 3.73 8.11 4.16
CA ALA A 16 4.20 6.95 3.41
C ALA A 16 3.49 5.67 3.85
N TYR A 17 3.29 5.48 5.16
CA TYR A 17 2.57 4.31 5.69
C TYR A 17 1.12 4.27 5.22
N LEU A 18 0.43 5.41 5.18
CA LEU A 18 -0.93 5.51 4.64
C LEU A 18 -0.99 5.22 3.15
N ALA A 19 0.04 5.59 2.38
CA ALA A 19 0.12 5.23 0.96
C ALA A 19 0.27 3.71 0.78
N ALA A 20 1.14 3.07 1.57
CA ALA A 20 1.30 1.62 1.57
C ALA A 20 -0.01 0.87 1.90
N LEU A 21 -0.77 1.34 2.91
CA LEU A 21 -2.08 0.76 3.24
C LEU A 21 -3.08 0.84 2.09
N ARG A 22 -3.08 1.95 1.33
CA ARG A 22 -3.94 2.10 0.14
C ARG A 22 -3.54 1.13 -0.96
N GLY A 23 -2.25 0.98 -1.23
CA GLY A 23 -1.73 -0.01 -2.17
C GLY A 23 -2.15 -1.43 -1.76
N ALA A 24 -2.06 -1.75 -0.47
CA ALA A 24 -2.50 -3.04 0.04
C ALA A 24 -4.00 -3.29 -0.15
N GLY A 25 -4.82 -2.28 0.13
CA GLY A 25 -6.25 -2.34 -0.15
C GLY A 25 -6.56 -2.61 -1.63
N ALA A 26 -5.79 -2.04 -2.56
CA ALA A 26 -5.97 -2.27 -3.99
C ALA A 26 -5.66 -3.73 -4.38
N VAL A 27 -4.59 -4.32 -3.85
CA VAL A 27 -4.25 -5.76 -4.06
C VAL A 27 -5.34 -6.67 -3.50
N ILE A 28 -5.82 -6.40 -2.29
CA ILE A 28 -6.90 -7.16 -1.64
C ILE A 28 -8.22 -7.04 -2.43
N ALA A 29 -8.53 -5.85 -2.95
CA ALA A 29 -9.72 -5.62 -3.77
C ALA A 29 -9.63 -6.36 -5.12
N LEU A 30 -8.45 -6.38 -5.74
CA LEU A 30 -8.21 -7.08 -6.99
C LEU A 30 -8.45 -8.59 -6.88
N THR A 31 -8.01 -9.18 -5.76
CA THR A 31 -8.11 -10.63 -5.49
C THR A 31 -9.48 -11.03 -4.93
N GLY A 32 -10.33 -10.06 -4.57
CA GLY A 32 -11.66 -10.30 -4.02
C GLY A 32 -11.68 -10.65 -2.53
N ALA A 33 -10.55 -10.52 -1.83
CA ALA A 33 -10.40 -10.81 -0.41
C ALA A 33 -11.06 -9.75 0.52
N ASP A 34 -11.51 -8.62 -0.02
CA ASP A 34 -12.21 -7.52 0.71
C ASP A 34 -13.61 -7.90 1.23
N ARG A 35 -14.20 -9.02 0.78
CA ARG A 35 -15.55 -9.47 1.22
C ARG A 35 -15.65 -9.84 2.71
N ALA A 36 -14.57 -9.79 3.47
CA ALA A 36 -14.55 -10.08 4.91
C ALA A 36 -14.75 -8.80 5.77
N PRO A 37 -15.81 -8.71 6.60
CA PRO A 37 -16.19 -7.50 7.35
C PRO A 37 -15.20 -7.04 8.45
N ARG A 38 -14.05 -7.69 8.62
CA ARG A 38 -13.05 -7.44 9.68
C ARG A 38 -11.68 -6.98 9.16
N ALA A 39 -11.55 -6.70 7.87
CA ALA A 39 -10.27 -6.35 7.22
C ALA A 39 -9.65 -5.01 7.68
N ARG A 40 -10.43 -4.10 8.28
CA ARG A 40 -10.13 -2.66 8.21
C ARG A 40 -8.99 -2.13 9.08
N SER A 41 -8.55 -2.82 10.14
CA SER A 41 -7.59 -2.18 11.07
C SER A 41 -6.46 -3.04 11.65
N ARG A 42 -6.42 -4.37 11.47
CA ARG A 42 -5.32 -5.21 11.97
C ARG A 42 -4.81 -6.29 11.00
N ASN A 43 -5.48 -6.49 9.87
CA ASN A 43 -5.28 -7.66 9.00
C ASN A 43 -4.96 -7.31 7.55
N ALA A 44 -4.75 -6.04 7.18
CA ALA A 44 -4.45 -5.71 5.77
C ALA A 44 -3.21 -6.45 5.26
N TRP A 45 -2.13 -6.50 6.06
CA TRP A 45 -0.91 -7.22 5.70
C TRP A 45 -1.11 -8.73 5.66
N VAL A 46 -1.87 -9.30 6.60
CA VAL A 46 -2.20 -10.74 6.63
C VAL A 46 -3.09 -11.13 5.44
N LEU A 47 -4.07 -10.30 5.10
CA LEU A 47 -4.94 -10.50 3.95
C LEU A 47 -4.16 -10.37 2.65
N MET A 48 -3.23 -9.43 2.56
CA MET A 48 -2.32 -9.31 1.42
C MET A 48 -1.46 -10.57 1.26
N GLN A 49 -0.89 -11.13 2.33
CA GLN A 49 -0.12 -12.38 2.25
C GLN A 49 -0.94 -13.54 1.68
N GLY A 50 -2.21 -13.66 2.06
CA GLY A 50 -3.11 -14.67 1.51
C GLY A 50 -3.58 -14.38 0.07
N ALA A 51 -3.76 -13.10 -0.26
CA ALA A 51 -4.24 -12.63 -1.56
C ALA A 51 -3.17 -12.71 -2.65
N ALA A 52 -1.95 -12.30 -2.31
CA ALA A 52 -0.83 -12.15 -3.24
C ALA A 52 0.47 -12.57 -2.51
N PRO A 53 0.81 -13.88 -2.51
CA PRO A 53 1.97 -14.39 -1.79
C PRO A 53 3.30 -13.76 -2.22
N GLU A 54 3.38 -13.22 -3.44
CA GLU A 54 4.52 -12.45 -3.95
C GLU A 54 4.78 -11.16 -3.15
N PHE A 55 3.77 -10.61 -2.47
CA PHE A 55 3.90 -9.44 -1.59
C PHE A 55 4.17 -9.81 -0.12
N THR A 56 4.44 -11.08 0.20
CA THR A 56 4.64 -11.52 1.58
C THR A 56 5.79 -10.80 2.27
N MET A 57 6.90 -10.57 1.57
CA MET A 57 8.05 -9.83 2.12
C MET A 57 7.71 -8.38 2.41
N TRP A 58 6.90 -7.74 1.56
CA TRP A 58 6.40 -6.39 1.79
C TRP A 58 5.47 -6.34 2.99
N ALA A 59 4.53 -7.27 3.09
CA ALA A 59 3.58 -7.36 4.20
C ALA A 59 4.28 -7.56 5.55
N ASP A 60 5.30 -8.43 5.61
CA ASP A 60 6.13 -8.63 6.81
C ASP A 60 6.86 -7.34 7.22
N TYR A 61 7.54 -6.70 6.26
CA TYR A 61 8.26 -5.44 6.47
C TYR A 61 7.36 -4.33 7.04
N PHE A 62 6.18 -4.11 6.45
CA PHE A 62 5.25 -3.09 6.94
C PHE A 62 4.58 -3.47 8.26
N SER A 63 4.34 -4.77 8.49
CA SER A 63 3.81 -5.26 9.76
C SER A 63 4.75 -4.95 10.92
N SER A 64 6.07 -5.19 10.76
CA SER A 64 7.07 -4.84 11.78
C SER A 64 7.14 -3.34 12.10
N ARG A 65 6.69 -2.48 11.19
CA ARG A 65 6.65 -1.02 11.38
C ARG A 65 5.29 -0.50 11.88
N SER A 66 4.30 -1.38 12.07
CA SER A 66 2.97 -1.03 12.55
C SER A 66 2.97 -0.47 13.98
N GLU A 67 3.82 -1.02 14.85
CA GLU A 67 3.98 -0.56 16.23
C GLU A 67 4.58 0.85 16.30
N LEU A 68 5.57 1.13 15.44
CA LEU A 68 6.14 2.46 15.29
C LEU A 68 5.06 3.47 14.86
N ARG A 69 4.26 3.12 13.84
CA ARG A 69 3.12 3.95 13.40
C ARG A 69 2.13 4.21 14.53
N ALA A 70 1.74 3.18 15.28
CA ALA A 70 0.81 3.33 16.39
C ALA A 70 1.37 4.22 17.51
N ALA A 71 2.67 4.12 17.78
CA ALA A 71 3.33 4.97 18.75
C ALA A 71 3.36 6.44 18.31
N LEU A 72 3.73 6.71 17.06
CA LEU A 72 3.76 8.06 16.50
C LEU A 72 2.37 8.72 16.50
N GLU A 73 1.30 7.96 16.20
CA GLU A 73 -0.07 8.48 16.27
C GLU A 73 -0.57 8.74 17.69
N ALA A 74 -0.08 7.98 18.66
CA ALA A 74 -0.36 8.23 20.07
C ALA A 74 0.42 9.45 20.62
N GLY A 75 1.24 10.11 19.78
CA GLY A 75 2.10 11.21 20.20
C GLY A 75 3.25 10.75 21.11
N LEU A 76 3.58 9.45 21.11
CA LEU A 76 4.74 8.95 21.83
C LEU A 76 6.00 9.45 21.12
N ASP A 77 6.95 9.93 21.91
CA ASP A 77 8.23 10.40 21.42
C ASP A 77 9.07 9.19 20.98
N ARG A 78 8.86 8.78 19.73
CA ARG A 78 9.70 7.80 19.04
C ARG A 78 10.61 8.57 18.09
N ASP A 79 11.90 8.36 18.29
CA ASP A 79 12.94 8.93 17.44
C ASP A 79 12.85 8.26 16.06
N VAL A 80 12.41 9.04 15.07
CA VAL A 80 12.46 8.67 13.65
C VAL A 80 13.38 9.68 13.01
N ASP A 81 14.59 9.23 12.69
CA ASP A 81 15.57 10.06 12.01
C ASP A 81 15.14 10.31 10.56
N GLU A 82 15.62 11.41 9.99
CA GLU A 82 15.34 11.78 8.61
C GLU A 82 15.74 10.69 7.62
N ARG A 83 16.84 9.98 7.88
CA ARG A 83 17.30 8.87 7.04
C ARG A 83 16.36 7.68 7.10
N GLU A 84 15.86 7.34 8.28
CA GLU A 84 14.87 6.26 8.45
C GLU A 84 13.56 6.60 7.72
N ALA A 85 13.11 7.86 7.80
CA ALA A 85 11.91 8.31 7.10
C ALA A 85 12.09 8.31 5.57
N ASP A 86 13.25 8.70 5.07
CA ASP A 86 13.58 8.69 3.64
C ASP A 86 13.68 7.26 3.08
N GLU A 87 14.41 6.38 3.78
CA GLU A 87 14.51 4.95 3.46
C GLU A 87 13.13 4.29 3.44
N PHE A 88 12.30 4.57 4.45
CA PHE A 88 10.94 4.05 4.50
C PHE A 88 10.09 4.57 3.34
N SER A 89 10.20 5.85 3.01
CA SER A 89 9.48 6.46 1.88
C SER A 89 9.90 5.85 0.54
N SER A 90 11.20 5.62 0.34
CA SER A 90 11.75 4.96 -0.84
C SER A 90 11.25 3.51 -0.98
N ARG A 91 11.20 2.76 0.13
CA ARG A 91 10.65 1.38 0.15
C ARG A 91 9.15 1.35 -0.13
N VAL A 92 8.40 2.30 0.41
CA VAL A 92 6.97 2.46 0.10
C VAL A 92 6.79 2.75 -1.40
N GLY A 93 7.64 3.58 -1.99
CA GLY A 93 7.63 3.85 -3.43
C GLY A 93 7.86 2.58 -4.26
N ALA A 94 8.86 1.77 -3.91
CA ALA A 94 9.12 0.49 -4.58
C ALA A 94 7.94 -0.47 -4.46
N PHE A 95 7.35 -0.60 -3.27
CA PHE A 95 6.15 -1.41 -3.07
C PHE A 95 4.96 -0.94 -3.94
N LEU A 96 4.71 0.37 -4.01
CA LEU A 96 3.63 0.90 -4.83
C LEU A 96 3.85 0.63 -6.32
N HIS A 97 5.10 0.70 -6.78
CA HIS A 97 5.45 0.33 -8.14
C HIS A 97 5.11 -1.13 -8.47
N ASP A 98 5.45 -2.07 -7.57
CA ASP A 98 5.07 -3.48 -7.71
C ASP A 98 3.55 -3.68 -7.73
N VAL A 99 2.81 -2.95 -6.89
CA VAL A 99 1.33 -2.97 -6.88
C VAL A 99 0.76 -2.45 -8.20
N GLU A 100 1.29 -1.35 -8.71
CA GLU A 100 0.89 -0.77 -9.99
C GLU A 100 1.13 -1.73 -11.16
N ASP A 101 2.25 -2.47 -11.15
CA ASP A 101 2.53 -3.49 -12.16
C ASP A 101 1.53 -4.65 -12.10
N LEU A 102 1.24 -5.17 -10.89
CA LEU A 102 0.23 -6.22 -10.70
C LEU A 102 -1.15 -5.77 -11.21
N LEU A 103 -1.57 -4.57 -10.85
CA LEU A 103 -2.86 -4.01 -11.27
C LEU A 103 -2.91 -3.83 -12.79
N SER A 104 -1.82 -3.35 -13.39
CA SER A 104 -1.70 -3.17 -14.84
C SER A 104 -1.71 -4.51 -15.58
N ALA A 105 -1.01 -5.52 -15.07
CA ALA A 105 -1.03 -6.88 -15.59
C ALA A 105 -2.45 -7.47 -15.54
N SER A 106 -3.13 -7.35 -14.40
CA SER A 106 -4.50 -7.86 -14.23
C SER A 106 -5.52 -7.13 -15.10
N ALA A 107 -5.38 -5.81 -15.27
CA ALA A 107 -6.23 -5.03 -16.17
C ALA A 107 -6.07 -5.47 -17.63
N ARG A 108 -4.84 -5.81 -18.06
CA ARG A 108 -4.58 -6.36 -19.40
C ARG A 108 -5.18 -7.76 -19.59
N LEU A 109 -5.14 -8.59 -18.55
CA LEU A 109 -5.71 -9.95 -18.57
C LEU A 109 -7.23 -9.98 -18.55
N ARG A 110 -7.89 -8.88 -18.17
CA ARG A 110 -9.35 -8.72 -18.28
C ARG A 110 -9.66 -8.17 -19.68
N PRO A 111 -9.93 -9.01 -20.71
CA PRO A 111 -10.39 -8.48 -21.98
C PRO A 111 -11.65 -7.66 -21.74
N ALA A 112 -11.73 -6.49 -22.38
CA ALA A 112 -12.97 -5.73 -22.43
C ALA A 112 -14.08 -6.70 -22.91
N PRO A 113 -15.26 -6.74 -22.26
CA PRO A 113 -16.36 -7.56 -22.74
C PRO A 113 -16.57 -7.18 -24.20
N GLY A 114 -16.31 -8.16 -25.08
CA GLY A 114 -16.19 -7.94 -26.51
C GLY A 114 -17.40 -7.17 -27.00
N TRP A 115 -17.14 -6.09 -27.72
CA TRP A 115 -18.18 -5.35 -28.42
C TRP A 115 -18.65 -6.23 -29.58
N THR A 116 -19.50 -7.20 -29.28
CA THR A 116 -20.32 -7.92 -30.26
C THR A 116 -21.54 -7.05 -30.57
N GLY A 117 -21.30 -5.88 -31.15
CA GLY A 117 -22.33 -5.04 -31.76
C GLY A 117 -22.26 -5.22 -33.27
N GLY A 118 -23.08 -6.14 -33.79
CA GLY A 118 -23.21 -6.35 -35.23
C GLY A 118 -23.74 -5.11 -35.94
N LEU A 119 -23.29 -4.92 -37.18
CA LEU A 119 -24.07 -4.23 -38.20
C LEU A 119 -23.66 -4.73 -39.58
N THR A 120 -24.29 -5.84 -39.94
CA THR A 120 -24.68 -6.15 -41.31
C THR A 120 -25.62 -5.06 -41.83
N GLY A 121 -25.29 -4.50 -42.99
CA GLY A 121 -26.14 -3.61 -43.77
C GLY A 121 -25.60 -3.55 -45.20
#